data_AF-A0A2V2ZC30-F1
#
_entry.id   AF-A0A2V2ZC30-F1
#
_cell.length_a   1.000
_cell.length_b   1.000
_cell.length_c   1.000
_cell.angle_alpha   90.00
_cell.angle_beta   90.00
_cell.angle_gamma   90.00
#
_symmetry.space_group_name_H-M   'P 1'
#
loop_
_entity.id
_entity.type
_entity.pdbx_description
1 polymer ?
#
loop_
_entity_poly.entity_id
_entity_poly.type
_entity_poly.pdbx_seq_one_letter_code
_entity_poly.pdbx_strand_id
1 'polypeptide(L)'
;MKAISDLIKRPTFISIVFITLVVLGIPLIVYQLFTSNPSGSLGITIEIIFFLVLFGLLVIDRFLLININNKKLSVIEVVLITGYLAIYYFTHDHSFSIG
;
A
#
# COMPACT_ATOMS: atom_id res chain seq x y z
N MET A 1 13.39 13.04 -10.31
CA MET A 1 14.18 13.13 -9.04
C MET A 1 13.48 13.90 -7.91
N LYS A 2 12.68 14.95 -8.16
CA LYS A 2 11.93 15.65 -7.08
C LYS A 2 10.95 14.77 -6.29
N ALA A 3 10.16 13.94 -6.97
CA ALA A 3 9.16 13.09 -6.31
C ALA A 3 9.76 12.06 -5.33
N ILE A 4 10.84 11.39 -5.73
CA ILE A 4 11.56 10.41 -4.87
C ILE A 4 12.22 11.13 -3.68
N SER A 5 12.85 12.29 -3.92
CA SER A 5 13.41 13.11 -2.84
C SER A 5 12.33 13.57 -1.85
N ASP A 6 11.13 13.90 -2.33
CA ASP A 6 10.05 14.38 -1.47
C ASP A 6 9.43 13.25 -0.64
N LEU A 7 9.35 12.03 -1.21
CA LEU A 7 8.97 10.82 -0.47
C LEU A 7 9.90 10.56 0.73
N ILE A 8 11.22 10.69 0.52
CA ILE A 8 12.22 10.43 1.57
C ILE A 8 12.23 11.56 2.61
N LYS A 9 12.02 12.81 2.21
CA LYS A 9 12.08 13.98 3.11
C LYS A 9 10.80 14.17 3.92
N ARG A 10 9.65 13.72 3.40
CA ARG A 10 8.34 13.87 4.05
C ARG A 10 7.57 12.54 3.98
N PRO A 11 8.05 11.50 4.69
CA PRO A 11 7.35 10.22 4.73
C PRO A 11 6.02 10.40 5.47
N THR A 12 4.92 10.01 4.81
CA THR A 12 3.61 9.77 5.46
C THR A 12 3.47 8.30 5.82
N PHE A 13 2.41 7.94 6.54
CA PHE A 13 2.17 6.54 6.89
C PHE A 13 1.97 5.70 5.61
N ILE A 14 1.15 6.20 4.68
CA ILE A 14 0.93 5.54 3.37
C ILE A 14 2.24 5.38 2.60
N SER A 15 3.13 6.37 2.62
CA SER A 15 4.43 6.29 1.93
C SER A 15 5.32 5.18 2.50
N ILE A 16 5.38 5.05 3.82
CA ILE A 16 6.18 4.01 4.49
C ILE A 16 5.64 2.63 4.16
N VAL A 17 4.31 2.45 4.25
CA VAL A 17 3.63 1.19 3.89
C VAL A 17 3.90 0.85 2.42
N PHE A 18 3.76 1.83 1.51
CA PHE A 18 4.02 1.63 0.09
C PHE A 18 5.45 1.17 -0.18
N ILE A 19 6.46 1.86 0.37
CA ILE A 19 7.87 1.50 0.18
C ILE A 19 8.11 0.07 0.70
N THR A 20 7.58 -0.27 1.86
CA THR A 20 7.71 -1.60 2.46
C THR A 20 7.10 -2.68 1.55
N LEU A 21 5.88 -2.46 1.08
CA LEU A 21 5.18 -3.40 0.19
C LEU A 21 5.88 -3.55 -1.17
N VAL A 22 6.43 -2.47 -1.74
CA VAL A 22 7.21 -2.52 -2.99
C VAL A 22 8.51 -3.30 -2.80
N VAL A 23 9.23 -3.04 -1.71
CA VAL A 23 10.49 -3.73 -1.41
C VAL A 23 10.28 -5.23 -1.21
N LEU A 24 9.15 -5.65 -0.63
CA LEU A 24 8.82 -7.06 -0.44
C LEU A 24 8.19 -7.70 -1.69
N GLY A 25 7.28 -6.99 -2.36
CA GLY A 25 6.49 -7.56 -3.45
C GLY A 25 7.20 -7.57 -4.80
N ILE A 26 8.10 -6.64 -5.12
CA ILE A 26 8.87 -6.71 -6.37
C ILE A 26 9.73 -7.99 -6.41
N PRO A 27 10.56 -8.30 -5.40
CA PRO A 27 11.32 -9.56 -5.39
C PRO A 27 10.42 -10.79 -5.50
N LEU A 28 9.23 -10.75 -4.89
CA LEU A 28 8.28 -11.84 -4.93
C LEU A 28 7.68 -12.05 -6.33
N ILE A 29 7.25 -10.97 -7.00
CA ILE A 29 6.81 -11.01 -8.41
C ILE A 29 7.92 -11.53 -9.30
N VAL A 30 9.15 -11.00 -9.14
CA VAL A 30 10.31 -11.42 -9.93
C VAL A 30 10.57 -12.91 -9.73
N TYR A 31 10.58 -13.38 -8.49
CA TYR A 31 10.73 -14.81 -8.19
C TYR A 31 9.63 -15.64 -8.87
N GLN A 32 8.36 -15.25 -8.72
CA GLN A 32 7.24 -15.95 -9.37
C GLN A 32 7.35 -15.97 -10.90
N LEU A 33 7.85 -14.92 -11.54
CA LEU A 33 8.05 -14.90 -12.99
C LEU A 33 9.07 -15.97 -13.46
N PHE A 34 10.06 -16.30 -12.62
CA PHE A 34 11.08 -17.31 -12.92
C PHE A 34 10.72 -18.72 -12.47
N THR A 35 9.78 -18.88 -11.52
CA THR A 35 9.45 -20.19 -10.93
C THR A 35 8.04 -20.70 -11.23
N SER A 36 7.11 -19.83 -11.63
CA SER A 36 5.71 -20.22 -11.83
C SER A 36 5.47 -20.80 -13.23
N ASN A 37 4.72 -21.91 -13.27
CA ASN A 37 4.16 -22.43 -14.51
C ASN A 37 3.16 -21.42 -15.13
N PRO A 38 2.88 -21.50 -16.45
CA PRO A 38 1.94 -20.59 -17.13
C PRO A 38 0.54 -20.51 -16.48
N SER A 39 0.11 -21.56 -15.76
CA SER A 39 -1.14 -21.60 -15.00
C SER A 39 -1.14 -20.75 -13.73
N GLY A 40 0.02 -20.29 -13.26
CA GLY A 40 0.17 -19.34 -12.14
C GLY A 40 -0.01 -17.86 -12.53
N SER A 41 -0.33 -17.55 -13.80
CA SER A 41 -0.38 -16.18 -14.30
C SER A 41 -1.43 -15.29 -13.61
N LEU A 42 -2.47 -15.90 -13.03
CA LEU A 42 -3.52 -15.15 -12.31
C LEU A 42 -2.98 -14.50 -11.02
N GLY A 43 -2.09 -15.17 -10.28
CA GLY A 43 -1.48 -14.62 -9.07
C GLY A 43 -0.65 -13.38 -9.38
N ILE A 44 0.23 -13.47 -10.38
CA ILE A 44 1.04 -12.35 -10.86
C ILE A 44 0.16 -11.20 -11.36
N THR A 45 -0.95 -11.49 -12.05
CA THR A 45 -1.88 -10.47 -12.53
C THR A 45 -2.55 -9.72 -11.37
N ILE A 46 -2.99 -10.44 -10.33
CA ILE A 46 -3.57 -9.84 -9.12
C ILE A 46 -2.54 -8.97 -8.41
N GLU A 47 -1.31 -9.44 -8.26
CA GLU A 47 -0.23 -8.67 -7.63
C GLU A 47 0.08 -7.38 -8.41
N ILE A 48 0.10 -7.43 -9.75
CA ILE A 48 0.28 -6.23 -10.58
C ILE A 48 -0.88 -5.23 -10.38
N ILE A 49 -2.13 -5.71 -10.37
CA ILE A 49 -3.31 -4.85 -10.11
C ILE A 49 -3.21 -4.22 -8.72
N PHE A 50 -2.83 -5.01 -7.71
CA PHE A 50 -2.64 -4.54 -6.34
C PHE A 50 -1.59 -3.43 -6.27
N PHE A 51 -0.46 -3.57 -6.97
CA PHE A 51 0.56 -2.52 -7.07
C PHE A 51 0.05 -1.26 -7.79
N LEU A 52 -0.79 -1.41 -8.81
CA LEU A 52 -1.37 -0.30 -9.54
C LEU A 52 -2.32 0.52 -8.65
N VAL A 53 -3.15 -0.17 -7.85
CA VAL A 53 -4.02 0.45 -6.84
C VAL A 53 -3.20 1.16 -5.76
N LEU A 54 -2.18 0.50 -5.22
CA LEU A 54 -1.25 1.09 -4.24
C LEU A 54 -0.56 2.34 -4.79
N PHE A 55 -0.15 2.33 -6.04
CA PHE A 55 0.44 3.49 -6.69
C PHE A 55 -0.55 4.65 -6.81
N GLY A 56 -1.81 4.36 -7.15
CA GLY A 56 -2.89 5.35 -7.15
C GLY A 56 -3.09 5.99 -5.77
N LEU A 57 -3.10 5.19 -4.71
CA LEU A 57 -3.18 5.69 -3.32
C LEU A 57 -1.99 6.60 -2.96
N LEU A 58 -0.78 6.25 -3.37
CA LEU A 58 0.40 7.08 -3.15
C LEU A 58 0.28 8.45 -3.85
N VAL A 59 -0.26 8.49 -5.07
CA VAL A 59 -0.48 9.76 -5.79
C VAL A 59 -1.47 10.65 -5.06
N ILE A 60 -2.58 10.07 -4.55
CA ILE A 60 -3.59 10.80 -3.77
C ILE A 60 -2.98 11.33 -2.46
N ASP A 61 -2.24 10.49 -1.75
CA ASP A 61 -1.51 10.87 -0.52
C ASP A 61 -0.58 12.07 -0.76
N ARG A 62 0.22 12.04 -1.84
CA ARG A 62 1.10 13.17 -2.20
C ARG A 62 0.31 14.42 -2.53
N PHE A 63 -0.83 14.30 -3.21
CA PHE A 63 -1.70 15.43 -3.49
C PHE A 63 -2.27 16.05 -2.20
N LEU A 64 -2.67 15.23 -1.23
CA LEU A 64 -3.16 15.69 0.07
C LEU A 64 -2.06 16.34 0.91
N LEU A 65 -0.82 15.86 0.83
CA LEU A 65 0.33 16.43 1.56
C LEU A 65 0.71 17.84 1.07
N ILE A 66 0.39 18.19 -0.18
CA ILE A 66 0.57 19.56 -0.67
C ILE A 66 -0.42 20.51 0.01
N ASN A 67 -1.61 20.02 0.38
CA ASN A 67 -2.70 20.81 0.94
C ASN A 67 -2.71 20.80 2.49
N ILE A 68 -2.10 19.81 3.13
CA ILE A 68 -2.18 19.56 4.58
C ILE A 68 -0.77 19.34 5.16
N ASN A 69 -0.56 19.74 6.42
CA ASN A 69 0.70 19.47 7.12
C ASN A 69 0.94 17.94 7.29
N ASN A 70 2.14 17.48 6.97
CA ASN A 70 2.56 16.07 7.02
C ASN A 70 2.15 15.35 8.32
N LYS A 71 2.38 15.97 9.49
CA LYS A 71 2.00 15.35 10.78
C LYS A 71 0.48 15.11 10.90
N LYS A 72 -0.33 16.08 10.46
CA LYS A 72 -1.79 15.96 10.54
C LYS A 72 -2.30 14.90 9.57
N LEU A 73 -1.75 14.88 8.35
CA LEU A 73 -2.12 13.90 7.34
C LEU A 73 -1.80 12.48 7.81
N SER A 74 -0.60 12.25 8.34
CA SER A 74 -0.19 10.95 8.88
C SER A 74 -1.08 10.48 10.03
N VAL A 75 -1.51 11.37 10.93
CA VAL A 75 -2.47 11.01 12.00
C VAL A 75 -3.82 10.61 11.42
N ILE A 76 -4.33 11.36 10.43
CA ILE A 76 -5.61 11.05 9.76
C ILE A 76 -5.53 9.68 9.08
N GLU A 77 -4.44 9.38 8.38
CA GLU A 77 -4.21 8.08 7.73
C GLU A 77 -4.27 6.93 8.73
N VAL A 78 -3.55 7.06 9.86
CA VAL A 78 -3.52 6.02 10.91
C VAL A 78 -4.90 5.82 11.51
N VAL A 79 -5.64 6.91 11.78
CA VAL A 79 -7.01 6.83 12.33
C VAL A 79 -7.96 6.17 11.34
N LEU A 80 -7.89 6.51 10.05
CA LEU A 80 -8.74 5.92 9.02
C LEU A 80 -8.46 4.43 8.86
N ILE A 81 -7.19 4.03 8.79
CA ILE A 81 -6.81 2.63 8.58
C ILE A 81 -7.11 1.79 9.82
N THR A 82 -6.73 2.28 11.01
CA THR A 82 -7.02 1.57 12.27
C THR A 82 -8.51 1.50 12.53
N GLY A 83 -9.25 2.59 12.25
CA GLY A 83 -10.70 2.63 12.35
C GLY A 83 -11.36 1.64 11.40
N TYR A 84 -10.93 1.59 10.14
CA TYR A 84 -11.41 0.60 9.17
C TYR A 84 -11.13 -0.83 9.62
N LEU A 85 -9.90 -1.13 10.07
CA LEU A 85 -9.54 -2.46 10.55
C LEU A 85 -10.32 -2.86 11.81
N ALA A 86 -10.55 -1.92 12.73
CA ALA A 86 -11.37 -2.16 13.91
C ALA A 86 -12.81 -2.47 13.51
N ILE A 87 -13.42 -1.66 12.64
CA ILE A 87 -14.77 -1.90 12.13
C ILE A 87 -14.85 -3.26 11.43
N TYR A 88 -13.88 -3.58 10.58
CA TYR A 88 -13.80 -4.86 9.89
C TYR A 88 -13.76 -6.03 10.88
N TYR A 89 -12.87 -5.96 11.88
CA TYR A 89 -12.73 -6.97 12.92
C TYR A 89 -14.02 -7.22 13.69
N PHE A 90 -14.74 -6.15 14.07
CA PHE A 90 -16.01 -6.28 14.78
C PHE A 90 -17.16 -6.77 13.89
N THR A 91 -17.10 -6.53 12.58
CA THR A 91 -18.15 -6.97 11.64
C THR A 91 -17.91 -8.37 11.08
N HIS A 92 -16.70 -8.92 11.22
CA HIS A 92 -16.29 -10.22 10.68
C HIS A 92 -15.84 -11.19 11.79
N ASP A 93 -16.67 -11.36 12.82
CA ASP A 93 -16.48 -12.35 13.90
C ASP A 93 -15.09 -12.32 14.55
N HIS A 94 -14.52 -11.14 14.75
CA HIS A 94 -13.19 -10.98 15.35
C HIS A 94 -12.08 -11.67 14.53
N SER A 95 -12.26 -11.73 13.21
CA SER A 95 -11.30 -12.32 12.29
C SER A 95 -10.81 -11.28 11.29
N PHE A 96 -9.50 -11.31 11.04
CA PHE A 96 -8.88 -10.60 9.91
C PHE A 96 -8.79 -11.49 8.65
N SER A 97 -9.49 -12.63 8.65
CA SER A 97 -9.56 -13.54 7.51
C SER A 97 -10.40 -12.93 6.39
N ILE A 98 -9.72 -12.48 5.34
CA ILE A 98 -10.35 -12.19 4.04
C ILE A 98 -10.42 -13.55 3.34
N GLY A 99 -11.58 -14.21 3.47
CA GLY A 99 -11.87 -15.52 2.85
C GLY A 99 -11.83 -15.47 1.34
#